data_AF-A0A7W1CSQ1-F1
#
_entry.id   AF-A0A7W1CSQ1-F1
#
_cell.length_a   1.000
_cell.length_b   1.000
_cell.length_c   1.000
_cell.angle_alpha   90.00
_cell.angle_beta   90.00
_cell.angle_gamma   90.00
#
_symmetry.space_group_name_H-M   'P 1'
#
loop_
_entity.id
_entity.type
_entity.pdbx_description
1 polymer ?
#
loop_
_entity_poly.entity_id
_entity_poly.type
_entity_poly.pdbx_seq_one_letter_code
_entity_poly.pdbx_strand_id
1 'polypeptide(L)'
;MRANAPSSPIQSPFSAAISTITIDNLGKQVDDYLADETIDPAALYIVWGGGNDLFDDPSSAHVLATAQRVADLVEQLARAGAHYFLVPNVPPLGLVPNYQDDIPKAALLAGSAEYRQEFNTQLDLAVDSLAGEAITIALYRYDIFGLFYRLTANPEDVGFANISDVSQAKAVDPDQYLFWDDIHPTTAGHFQIASAAFDLLSGAVPGPAQSLNLSARLAVGTADNILIGGLIVSGSESKKVIVRGLGPSLSRDDVPLANRLANPVLELTRTASSSPGTITGKRRSPQRCAR
;
A
#
# COMPACT_ATOMS: atom_id res chain seq x y z
N MET A 1 5.59 -33.52 -50.16
CA MET A 1 6.60 -32.46 -49.94
C MET A 1 5.98 -31.13 -50.33
N ARG A 2 5.58 -30.30 -49.36
CA ARG A 2 5.13 -28.92 -49.60
C ARG A 2 6.31 -28.00 -49.29
N ALA A 3 6.71 -27.19 -50.26
CA ALA A 3 7.82 -26.26 -50.15
C ALA A 3 7.40 -25.04 -49.31
N ASN A 4 8.28 -24.65 -48.39
CA ASN A 4 8.15 -23.45 -47.56
C ASN A 4 8.32 -22.19 -48.41
N ALA A 5 7.42 -21.22 -48.23
CA ALA A 5 7.63 -19.85 -48.70
C ALA A 5 8.68 -19.14 -47.83
N PRO A 6 9.55 -18.27 -48.39
CA PRO A 6 10.51 -17.53 -47.60
C PRO A 6 9.79 -16.48 -46.74
N SER A 7 10.07 -16.51 -45.44
CA SER A 7 9.66 -15.49 -44.49
C SER A 7 10.36 -14.16 -44.83
N SER A 8 9.60 -13.15 -45.20
CA SER A 8 10.11 -11.78 -45.25
C SER A 8 10.37 -11.30 -43.81
N PRO A 9 11.52 -10.65 -43.51
CA PRO A 9 11.76 -10.11 -42.18
C PRO A 9 10.71 -9.04 -41.87
N ILE A 10 10.09 -9.13 -40.69
CA ILE A 10 9.26 -8.06 -40.14
C ILE A 10 10.19 -6.88 -39.91
N GLN A 11 10.08 -5.86 -40.77
CA GLN A 11 10.81 -4.62 -40.60
C GLN A 11 10.17 -3.90 -39.39
N SER A 12 10.91 -3.78 -38.30
CA SER A 12 10.50 -2.97 -37.15
C SER A 12 10.18 -1.55 -37.64
N PRO A 13 9.05 -0.94 -37.23
CA PRO A 13 8.74 0.46 -37.56
C PRO A 13 9.77 1.43 -36.97
N PHE A 14 10.65 0.97 -36.08
CA PHE A 14 11.78 1.72 -35.54
C PHE A 14 13.01 1.55 -36.45
N SER A 15 12.96 2.09 -37.66
CA SER A 15 14.15 2.19 -38.51
C SER A 15 15.06 3.33 -38.01
N ALA A 16 16.20 2.94 -37.43
CA ALA A 16 17.45 3.69 -37.27
C ALA A 16 17.41 5.22 -37.51
N ALA A 17 16.89 5.95 -36.55
CA ALA A 17 17.46 7.23 -36.11
C ALA A 17 17.49 7.16 -34.58
N ILE A 18 18.67 7.24 -33.97
CA ILE A 18 18.76 7.43 -32.52
C ILE A 18 18.38 8.89 -32.27
N SER A 19 17.08 9.16 -32.24
CA SER A 19 16.56 10.33 -31.56
C SER A 19 16.73 10.06 -30.08
N THR A 20 17.50 10.89 -29.38
CA THR A 20 17.45 10.95 -27.92
C THR A 20 16.02 11.28 -27.53
N ILE A 21 15.30 10.28 -27.03
CA ILE A 21 14.01 10.47 -26.38
C ILE A 21 14.33 11.02 -24.99
N THR A 22 14.04 12.30 -24.76
CA THR A 22 14.05 12.85 -23.40
C THR A 22 12.87 12.23 -22.67
N ILE A 23 13.14 11.51 -21.58
CA ILE A 23 12.08 11.07 -20.68
C ILE A 23 11.86 12.22 -19.70
N ASP A 24 10.75 12.93 -19.88
CA ASP A 24 10.38 14.04 -19.02
C ASP A 24 9.95 13.54 -17.64
N ASN A 25 10.34 14.27 -16.59
CA ASN A 25 9.81 13.99 -15.26
C ASN A 25 8.31 14.32 -15.18
N LEU A 26 7.65 13.80 -14.15
CA LEU A 26 6.19 13.93 -14.01
C LEU A 26 5.73 15.40 -13.95
N GLY A 27 6.52 16.29 -13.33
CA GLY A 27 6.20 17.72 -13.28
C GLY A 27 6.20 18.36 -14.66
N LYS A 28 7.21 18.08 -15.48
CA LYS A 28 7.24 18.56 -16.87
C LYS A 28 6.08 18.02 -17.70
N GLN A 29 5.70 16.75 -17.52
CA GLN A 29 4.54 16.18 -18.22
C GLN A 29 3.24 16.90 -17.84
N VAL A 30 3.05 17.26 -16.57
CA VAL A 30 1.90 18.04 -16.10
C VAL A 30 1.93 19.47 -16.64
N ASP A 31 3.09 20.13 -16.59
CA ASP A 31 3.25 21.50 -17.10
C ASP A 31 2.95 21.58 -18.61
N ASP A 32 3.50 20.65 -19.40
CA ASP A 32 3.26 20.58 -20.84
C ASP A 32 1.78 20.27 -21.13
N TYR A 33 1.17 19.33 -20.40
CA TYR A 33 -0.26 19.01 -20.55
C TYR A 33 -1.14 20.24 -20.26
N LEU A 34 -0.86 20.99 -19.19
CA LEU A 34 -1.62 22.21 -18.84
C LEU A 34 -1.37 23.37 -19.82
N ALA A 35 -0.25 23.37 -20.53
CA ALA A 35 0.05 24.36 -21.55
C ALA A 35 -0.68 24.08 -22.87
N ASP A 36 -0.78 22.82 -23.27
CA ASP A 36 -1.24 22.41 -24.59
C ASP A 36 -2.70 21.94 -24.61
N GLU A 37 -3.23 21.45 -23.49
CA GLU A 37 -4.55 20.83 -23.40
C GLU A 37 -5.51 21.60 -22.50
N THR A 38 -6.81 21.48 -22.78
CA THR A 38 -7.86 21.96 -21.87
C THR A 38 -8.29 20.84 -20.94
N ILE A 39 -8.26 21.10 -19.64
CA ILE A 39 -8.72 20.16 -18.61
C ILE A 39 -10.19 19.77 -18.86
N ASP A 40 -10.42 18.47 -19.03
CA ASP A 40 -11.75 17.87 -19.00
C ASP A 40 -12.10 17.49 -17.55
N PRO A 41 -13.09 18.14 -16.91
CA PRO A 41 -13.50 17.81 -15.54
C PRO A 41 -14.15 16.42 -15.41
N ALA A 42 -14.58 15.80 -16.51
CA ALA A 42 -15.15 14.45 -16.53
C ALA A 42 -14.11 13.35 -16.72
N ALA A 43 -12.86 13.69 -17.07
CA ALA A 43 -11.79 12.72 -17.25
C ALA A 43 -11.25 12.19 -15.92
N LEU A 44 -10.75 10.94 -15.96
CA LEU A 44 -9.94 10.36 -14.88
C LEU A 44 -8.47 10.69 -15.12
N TYR A 45 -7.87 11.43 -14.20
CA TYR A 45 -6.45 11.77 -14.21
C TYR A 45 -5.68 10.72 -13.40
N ILE A 46 -4.70 10.07 -14.03
CA ILE A 46 -3.87 9.06 -13.38
C ILE A 46 -2.48 9.66 -13.14
N VAL A 47 -2.13 9.87 -11.88
CA VAL A 47 -0.84 10.47 -11.50
C VAL A 47 -0.01 9.39 -10.79
N TRP A 48 0.94 8.79 -11.50
CA TRP A 48 1.74 7.67 -10.99
C TRP A 48 3.23 7.90 -11.22
N GLY A 49 3.98 8.06 -10.13
CA GLY A 49 5.41 8.32 -10.16
C GLY A 49 6.07 8.09 -8.80
N GLY A 50 7.39 8.33 -8.73
CA GLY A 50 8.19 8.21 -7.51
C GLY A 50 9.09 6.97 -7.44
N GLY A 51 8.87 5.98 -8.29
CA GLY A 51 9.72 4.77 -8.33
C GLY A 51 11.19 5.09 -8.66
N ASN A 52 11.41 5.92 -9.67
CA ASN A 52 12.76 6.37 -10.05
C ASN A 52 13.45 7.15 -8.94
N ASP A 53 12.74 8.07 -8.28
CA ASP A 53 13.25 8.86 -7.16
C ASP A 53 13.73 7.97 -6.01
N LEU A 54 12.95 6.92 -5.68
CA LEU A 54 13.30 5.99 -4.60
C LEU A 54 14.39 4.98 -5.00
N PHE A 55 14.50 4.64 -6.28
CA PHE A 55 15.65 3.89 -6.79
C PHE A 55 16.94 4.71 -6.77
N ASP A 56 16.86 6.04 -6.78
CA ASP A 56 18.02 6.94 -6.69
C ASP A 56 18.40 7.20 -5.21
N ASP A 57 17.41 7.54 -4.37
CA ASP A 57 17.62 7.72 -2.93
C ASP A 57 16.38 7.32 -2.09
N PRO A 58 16.44 6.19 -1.35
CA PRO A 58 15.35 5.77 -0.45
C PRO A 58 15.44 6.41 0.94
N SER A 59 16.25 7.46 1.16
CA SER A 59 16.32 8.17 2.44
C SER A 59 14.98 8.81 2.81
N SER A 60 14.65 8.84 4.11
CA SER A 60 13.39 9.41 4.60
C SER A 60 13.12 10.85 4.11
N ALA A 61 14.19 11.67 3.99
CA ALA A 61 14.06 13.03 3.47
C ALA A 61 13.67 13.05 1.98
N HIS A 62 14.28 12.19 1.16
CA HIS A 62 13.94 12.07 -0.26
C HIS A 62 12.57 11.42 -0.47
N VAL A 63 12.21 10.43 0.35
CA VAL A 63 10.89 9.80 0.35
C VAL A 63 9.79 10.83 0.60
N LEU A 64 9.91 11.64 1.67
CA LEU A 64 8.97 12.71 1.97
C LEU A 64 8.88 13.73 0.83
N ALA A 65 10.03 14.18 0.31
CA ALA A 65 10.06 15.14 -0.78
C ALA A 65 9.42 14.59 -2.07
N THR A 66 9.58 13.30 -2.35
CA THR A 66 8.96 12.63 -3.51
C THR A 66 7.45 12.55 -3.33
N ALA A 67 6.98 12.15 -2.15
CA ALA A 67 5.55 12.10 -1.83
C ALA A 67 4.89 13.47 -1.95
N GLN A 68 5.54 14.53 -1.45
CA GLN A 68 5.08 15.91 -1.58
C GLN A 68 4.97 16.32 -3.06
N ARG A 69 6.02 16.10 -3.86
CA ARG A 69 6.02 16.48 -5.29
C ARG A 69 4.83 15.88 -6.03
N VAL A 70 4.51 14.61 -5.80
CA VAL A 70 3.37 13.98 -6.49
C VAL A 70 2.03 14.54 -6.00
N ALA A 71 1.90 14.86 -4.70
CA ALA A 71 0.71 15.53 -4.16
C ALA A 71 0.53 16.95 -4.72
N ASP A 72 1.62 17.71 -4.86
CA ASP A 72 1.62 19.06 -5.44
C ASP A 72 1.09 19.03 -6.88
N LEU A 73 1.45 18.00 -7.67
CA LEU A 73 0.95 17.82 -9.03
C LEU A 73 -0.56 17.51 -9.08
N VAL A 74 -1.06 16.76 -8.10
CA VAL A 74 -2.51 16.54 -7.94
C VAL A 74 -3.20 17.87 -7.64
N GLU A 75 -2.67 18.70 -6.73
CA GLU A 75 -3.22 20.03 -6.47
C GLU A 75 -3.17 20.93 -7.69
N GLN A 76 -2.07 20.91 -8.46
CA GLN A 76 -1.91 21.71 -9.67
C GLN A 76 -2.99 21.37 -10.71
N LEU A 77 -3.20 20.08 -10.99
CA LEU A 77 -4.26 19.61 -11.88
C LEU A 77 -5.65 19.96 -11.35
N ALA A 78 -5.88 19.82 -10.03
CA ALA A 78 -7.16 20.12 -9.41
C ALA A 78 -7.52 21.61 -9.49
N ARG A 79 -6.55 22.50 -9.24
CA ARG A 79 -6.70 23.96 -9.43
C ARG A 79 -6.96 24.34 -10.88
N ALA A 80 -6.48 23.53 -11.83
CA ALA A 80 -6.77 23.70 -13.25
C ALA A 80 -8.15 23.13 -13.67
N GLY A 81 -8.87 22.45 -12.77
CA GLY A 81 -10.25 21.98 -12.96
C GLY A 81 -10.43 20.46 -13.02
N ALA A 82 -9.36 19.68 -12.84
CA ALA A 82 -9.47 18.21 -12.82
C ALA A 82 -10.22 17.77 -11.55
N HIS A 83 -11.14 16.81 -11.70
CA HIS A 83 -12.00 16.40 -10.59
C HIS A 83 -11.78 14.95 -10.14
N TYR A 84 -11.54 14.01 -11.04
CA TYR A 84 -11.36 12.59 -10.71
C TYR A 84 -9.90 12.18 -10.81
N PHE A 85 -9.34 11.64 -9.73
CA PHE A 85 -7.93 11.25 -9.65
C PHE A 85 -7.76 9.80 -9.22
N LEU A 86 -7.01 9.01 -9.98
CA LEU A 86 -6.43 7.75 -9.51
C LEU A 86 -4.95 7.98 -9.25
N VAL A 87 -4.52 7.79 -8.00
CA VAL A 87 -3.16 8.12 -7.58
C VAL A 87 -2.51 6.88 -6.97
N PRO A 88 -1.75 6.09 -7.76
CA PRO A 88 -1.10 4.90 -7.27
C PRO A 88 0.20 5.22 -6.52
N ASN A 89 0.46 4.48 -5.44
CA ASN A 89 1.78 4.48 -4.81
C ASN A 89 2.77 3.56 -5.57
N VAL A 90 3.99 3.40 -5.06
CA VAL A 90 5.00 2.51 -5.66
C VAL A 90 4.87 1.07 -5.14
N PRO A 91 5.31 0.04 -5.90
CA PRO A 91 5.42 -1.32 -5.38
C PRO A 91 6.46 -1.42 -4.24
N PRO A 92 6.51 -2.53 -3.49
CA PRO A 92 7.60 -2.77 -2.55
C PRO A 92 8.91 -2.95 -3.32
N LEU A 93 9.68 -1.86 -3.48
CA LEU A 93 10.82 -1.81 -4.39
C LEU A 93 11.94 -2.80 -4.04
N GLY A 94 12.04 -3.21 -2.78
CA GLY A 94 12.96 -4.29 -2.37
C GLY A 94 12.56 -5.70 -2.84
N LEU A 95 11.32 -5.89 -3.34
CA LEU A 95 10.86 -7.13 -3.97
C LEU A 95 10.94 -7.09 -5.49
N VAL A 96 11.17 -5.91 -6.08
CA VAL A 96 11.46 -5.79 -7.51
C VAL A 96 12.83 -6.45 -7.78
N PRO A 97 13.01 -7.19 -8.89
CA PRO A 97 14.25 -7.91 -9.13
C PRO A 97 15.49 -6.99 -9.20
N ASN A 98 15.28 -5.72 -9.55
CA ASN A 98 16.22 -4.75 -10.11
C ASN A 98 17.66 -4.79 -9.56
N TYR A 99 18.58 -4.72 -10.51
CA TYR A 99 20.02 -4.82 -10.40
C TYR A 99 20.65 -3.42 -10.42
N GLN A 100 20.79 -2.79 -9.24
CA GLN A 100 21.77 -1.73 -9.01
C GLN A 100 22.54 -2.08 -7.73
N ASP A 101 23.83 -2.37 -7.85
CA ASP A 101 24.67 -2.95 -6.78
C ASP A 101 24.91 -2.00 -5.58
N ASP A 102 24.46 -0.74 -5.65
CA ASP A 102 24.80 0.29 -4.66
C ASP A 102 23.75 0.48 -3.54
N ILE A 103 22.47 0.16 -3.76
CA ILE A 103 21.39 0.37 -2.77
C ILE A 103 20.84 -0.98 -2.27
N PRO A 104 20.91 -1.26 -0.95
CA PRO A 104 20.37 -2.50 -0.40
C PRO A 104 18.86 -2.65 -0.63
N LYS A 105 18.41 -3.83 -1.08
CA LYS A 105 16.97 -4.16 -1.22
C LYS A 105 16.17 -3.91 0.06
N ALA A 106 16.77 -4.11 1.22
CA ALA A 106 16.14 -3.79 2.51
C ALA A 106 15.87 -2.28 2.69
N ALA A 107 16.77 -1.42 2.20
CA ALA A 107 16.58 0.02 2.23
C ALA A 107 15.48 0.45 1.25
N LEU A 108 15.45 -0.10 0.03
CA LEU A 108 14.36 0.12 -0.93
C LEU A 108 13.01 -0.35 -0.40
N LEU A 109 12.96 -1.49 0.30
CA LEU A 109 11.74 -1.98 0.94
C LEU A 109 11.28 -1.04 2.05
N ALA A 110 12.20 -0.56 2.90
CA ALA A 110 11.89 0.40 3.94
C ALA A 110 11.41 1.74 3.35
N GLY A 111 12.12 2.29 2.37
CA GLY A 111 11.79 3.55 1.71
C GLY A 111 10.44 3.50 0.96
N SER A 112 10.14 2.41 0.26
CA SER A 112 8.82 2.23 -0.38
C SER A 112 7.68 2.04 0.63
N ALA A 113 7.94 1.41 1.77
CA ALA A 113 6.96 1.29 2.86
C ALA A 113 6.73 2.64 3.59
N GLU A 114 7.78 3.44 3.75
CA GLU A 114 7.71 4.81 4.27
C GLU A 114 6.97 5.72 3.28
N TYR A 115 7.30 5.64 1.99
CA TYR A 115 6.62 6.38 0.93
C TYR A 115 5.13 6.11 0.93
N ARG A 116 4.70 4.86 1.08
CA ARG A 116 3.27 4.53 1.21
C ARG A 116 2.57 5.29 2.35
N GLN A 117 3.25 5.53 3.47
CA GLN A 117 2.68 6.27 4.60
C GLN A 117 2.68 7.77 4.33
N GLU A 118 3.85 8.33 3.99
CA GLU A 118 4.01 9.75 3.70
C GLU A 118 3.13 10.20 2.54
N PHE A 119 3.01 9.38 1.50
CA PHE A 119 2.19 9.67 0.34
C PHE A 119 0.70 9.81 0.68
N ASN A 120 0.18 8.98 1.60
CA ASN A 120 -1.18 9.16 2.08
C ASN A 120 -1.33 10.46 2.87
N THR A 121 -0.36 10.78 3.73
CA THR A 121 -0.35 12.04 4.49
C THR A 121 -0.29 13.27 3.58
N GLN A 122 0.55 13.26 2.54
CA GLN A 122 0.64 14.38 1.60
C GLN A 122 -0.61 14.52 0.74
N LEU A 123 -1.24 13.41 0.35
CA LEU A 123 -2.53 13.46 -0.32
C LEU A 123 -3.68 13.94 0.57
N ASP A 124 -3.66 13.64 1.88
CA ASP A 124 -4.62 14.22 2.84
C ASP A 124 -4.42 15.74 2.94
N LEU A 125 -3.15 16.21 3.06
CA LEU A 125 -2.83 17.63 3.10
C LEU A 125 -3.22 18.37 1.81
N ALA A 126 -3.00 17.77 0.65
CA ALA A 126 -3.42 18.30 -0.64
C ALA A 126 -4.95 18.45 -0.71
N VAL A 127 -5.71 17.46 -0.26
CA VAL A 127 -7.19 17.54 -0.21
C VAL A 127 -7.66 18.64 0.74
N ASP A 128 -7.06 18.77 1.92
CA ASP A 128 -7.40 19.82 2.88
C ASP A 128 -7.08 21.22 2.34
N SER A 129 -5.94 21.37 1.67
CA SER A 129 -5.51 22.58 0.97
C SER A 129 -6.55 23.00 -0.08
N LEU A 130 -6.92 22.07 -0.98
CA LEU A 130 -7.94 22.30 -2.02
C LEU A 130 -9.31 22.64 -1.41
N ALA A 131 -9.71 21.97 -0.33
CA ALA A 131 -10.96 22.26 0.36
C ALA A 131 -10.98 23.68 0.95
N GLY A 132 -9.84 24.18 1.42
CA GLY A 132 -9.66 25.58 1.84
C GLY A 132 -9.89 26.60 0.71
N GLU A 133 -9.69 26.17 -0.54
CA GLU A 133 -9.97 26.95 -1.76
C GLU A 133 -11.36 26.68 -2.34
N ALA A 134 -12.23 25.95 -1.62
CA ALA A 134 -13.53 25.46 -2.09
C ALA A 134 -13.46 24.56 -3.35
N ILE A 135 -12.32 23.91 -3.57
CA ILE A 135 -12.12 22.88 -4.60
C ILE A 135 -12.36 21.51 -3.96
N THR A 136 -13.22 20.71 -4.57
CA THR A 136 -13.46 19.32 -4.15
C THR A 136 -13.08 18.38 -5.29
N ILE A 137 -12.39 17.29 -4.96
CA ILE A 137 -11.98 16.25 -5.91
C ILE A 137 -12.44 14.87 -5.44
N ALA A 138 -12.62 13.95 -6.37
CA ALA A 138 -12.75 12.53 -6.11
C ALA A 138 -11.36 11.87 -6.20
N LEU A 139 -10.79 11.53 -5.05
CA LEU A 139 -9.45 10.94 -4.95
C LEU A 139 -9.52 9.43 -4.67
N TYR A 140 -9.02 8.63 -5.61
CA TYR A 140 -8.84 7.19 -5.49
C TYR A 140 -7.37 6.86 -5.21
N ARG A 141 -7.06 6.51 -3.96
CA ARG A 141 -5.70 6.09 -3.55
C ARG A 141 -5.49 4.63 -3.94
N TYR A 142 -4.55 4.37 -4.84
CA TYR A 142 -4.30 3.03 -5.35
C TYR A 142 -3.05 2.39 -4.74
N ASP A 143 -3.26 1.39 -3.87
CA ASP A 143 -2.20 0.74 -3.10
C ASP A 143 -1.50 -0.38 -3.89
N ILE A 144 -0.62 0.01 -4.81
CA ILE A 144 0.27 -0.88 -5.56
C ILE A 144 1.16 -1.68 -4.61
N PHE A 145 1.68 -1.04 -3.56
CA PHE A 145 2.48 -1.72 -2.54
C PHE A 145 1.73 -2.92 -1.94
N GLY A 146 0.50 -2.68 -1.46
CA GLY A 146 -0.36 -3.72 -0.92
C GLY A 146 -0.80 -4.75 -1.95
N LEU A 147 -1.02 -4.35 -3.21
CA LEU A 147 -1.31 -5.27 -4.31
C LEU A 147 -0.18 -6.28 -4.50
N PHE A 148 1.08 -5.83 -4.59
CA PHE A 148 2.21 -6.74 -4.78
C PHE A 148 2.32 -7.75 -3.65
N TYR A 149 2.12 -7.34 -2.40
CA TYR A 149 2.06 -8.30 -1.28
C TYR A 149 0.96 -9.35 -1.43
N ARG A 150 -0.24 -8.95 -1.89
CA ARG A 150 -1.33 -9.91 -2.16
C ARG A 150 -0.97 -10.89 -3.28
N LEU A 151 -0.39 -10.39 -4.37
CA LEU A 151 0.05 -11.23 -5.50
C LEU A 151 1.14 -12.21 -5.06
N THR A 152 2.09 -11.78 -4.21
CA THR A 152 3.15 -12.65 -3.72
C THR A 152 2.69 -13.66 -2.67
N ALA A 153 1.57 -13.38 -1.98
CA ALA A 153 1.04 -14.27 -0.94
C ALA A 153 0.30 -15.47 -1.53
N ASN A 154 -0.43 -15.30 -2.64
CA ASN A 154 -1.17 -16.36 -3.32
C ASN A 154 -1.04 -16.21 -4.87
N PRO A 155 0.17 -16.34 -5.43
CA PRO A 155 0.41 -16.10 -6.86
C PRO A 155 -0.35 -17.06 -7.78
N GLU A 156 -0.60 -18.28 -7.32
CA GLU A 156 -1.34 -19.31 -8.05
C GLU A 156 -2.81 -18.94 -8.28
N ASP A 157 -3.44 -18.17 -7.38
CA ASP A 157 -4.83 -17.72 -7.51
C ASP A 157 -5.05 -16.84 -8.75
N VAL A 158 -3.96 -16.22 -9.22
CA VAL A 158 -3.94 -15.29 -10.36
C VAL A 158 -3.07 -15.78 -11.51
N GLY A 159 -2.62 -17.04 -11.45
CA GLY A 159 -1.92 -17.71 -12.55
C GLY A 159 -0.40 -17.49 -12.61
N PHE A 160 0.21 -16.86 -11.60
CA PHE A 160 1.66 -16.72 -11.55
C PHE A 160 2.33 -17.98 -10.99
N ALA A 161 3.30 -18.52 -11.73
CA ALA A 161 4.21 -19.57 -11.29
C ALA A 161 5.53 -19.00 -10.77
N ASN A 162 5.90 -17.77 -11.16
CA ASN A 162 7.12 -17.11 -10.72
C ASN A 162 6.88 -15.61 -10.45
N ILE A 163 7.25 -15.17 -9.25
CA ILE A 163 7.04 -13.80 -8.78
C ILE A 163 8.35 -13.02 -8.56
N SER A 164 9.51 -13.62 -8.83
CA SER A 164 10.80 -13.07 -8.42
C SER A 164 11.82 -13.01 -9.56
N ASP A 165 11.76 -13.94 -10.50
CA ASP A 165 12.62 -13.96 -11.66
C ASP A 165 12.01 -13.19 -12.82
N VAL A 166 12.88 -12.69 -13.70
CA VAL A 166 12.50 -12.06 -14.97
C VAL A 166 12.16 -13.12 -16.01
N SER A 167 11.19 -12.85 -16.90
CA SER A 167 10.84 -13.74 -18.02
C SER A 167 11.54 -13.38 -19.33
N GLN A 168 12.00 -12.13 -19.47
CA GLN A 168 12.68 -11.63 -20.66
C GLN A 168 13.87 -12.51 -21.02
N ALA A 169 13.97 -12.84 -22.31
CA ALA A 169 15.02 -13.68 -22.91
C ALA A 169 15.10 -15.13 -22.34
N LYS A 170 14.08 -15.61 -21.62
CA LYS A 170 14.00 -17.01 -21.16
C LYS A 170 12.99 -17.81 -21.98
N ALA A 171 13.22 -19.12 -22.10
CA ALA A 171 12.28 -20.06 -22.72
C ALA A 171 11.20 -20.48 -21.70
N VAL A 172 10.37 -19.53 -21.29
CA VAL A 172 9.28 -19.69 -20.31
C VAL A 172 8.00 -19.06 -20.86
N ASP A 173 6.85 -19.33 -20.23
CA ASP A 173 5.60 -18.62 -20.51
C ASP A 173 5.58 -17.29 -19.71
N PRO A 174 5.69 -16.10 -20.36
CA PRO A 174 5.74 -14.82 -19.65
C PRO A 174 4.46 -14.51 -18.89
N ASP A 175 3.31 -15.07 -19.26
CA ASP A 175 2.05 -14.81 -18.55
C ASP A 175 2.00 -15.49 -17.18
N GLN A 176 2.90 -16.45 -16.92
CA GLN A 176 3.08 -17.08 -15.61
C GLN A 176 4.13 -16.37 -14.75
N TYR A 177 4.71 -15.27 -15.21
CA TYR A 177 5.74 -14.50 -14.51
C TYR A 177 5.22 -13.13 -14.12
N LEU A 178 5.54 -12.67 -12.91
CA LEU A 178 5.20 -11.30 -12.48
C LEU A 178 6.07 -10.26 -13.21
N PHE A 179 7.37 -10.54 -13.41
CA PHE A 179 8.34 -9.59 -13.96
C PHE A 179 8.77 -9.95 -15.39
N TRP A 180 8.76 -8.94 -16.26
CA TRP A 180 9.28 -9.03 -17.62
C TRP A 180 10.80 -8.93 -17.60
N ASP A 181 11.32 -7.78 -17.22
CA ASP A 181 12.74 -7.53 -16.99
C ASP A 181 12.98 -7.33 -15.48
N ASP A 182 14.12 -6.74 -15.13
CA ASP A 182 14.52 -6.57 -13.74
C ASP A 182 13.73 -5.48 -13.01
N ILE A 183 12.91 -4.68 -13.69
CA ILE A 183 12.10 -3.62 -13.09
C ILE A 183 10.61 -3.84 -13.34
N HIS A 184 10.25 -4.16 -14.58
CA HIS A 184 8.90 -3.97 -15.10
C HIS A 184 8.07 -5.24 -15.00
N PRO A 185 6.77 -5.14 -14.68
CA PRO A 185 5.86 -6.28 -14.74
C PRO A 185 5.69 -6.83 -16.16
N THR A 186 5.32 -8.11 -16.28
CA THR A 186 4.84 -8.68 -17.54
C THR A 186 3.48 -8.10 -17.93
N THR A 187 2.98 -8.46 -19.12
CA THR A 187 1.58 -8.13 -19.50
C THR A 187 0.58 -8.73 -18.50
N ALA A 188 0.79 -9.95 -18.02
CA ALA A 188 -0.02 -10.53 -16.96
C ALA A 188 0.11 -9.76 -15.62
N GLY A 189 1.32 -9.30 -15.28
CA GLY A 189 1.54 -8.38 -14.15
C GLY A 189 0.74 -7.08 -14.28
N HIS A 190 0.82 -6.43 -15.44
CA HIS A 190 0.03 -5.24 -15.75
C HIS A 190 -1.47 -5.51 -15.75
N PHE A 191 -1.93 -6.70 -16.17
CA PHE A 191 -3.33 -7.09 -16.09
C PHE A 191 -3.83 -7.11 -14.64
N GLN A 192 -3.06 -7.65 -13.70
CA GLN A 192 -3.44 -7.62 -12.27
C GLN A 192 -3.48 -6.19 -11.71
N ILE A 193 -2.54 -5.33 -12.13
CA ILE A 193 -2.54 -3.91 -11.76
C ILE A 193 -3.77 -3.19 -12.35
N ALA A 194 -4.14 -3.45 -13.60
CA ALA A 194 -5.31 -2.84 -14.21
C ALA A 194 -6.62 -3.36 -13.58
N SER A 195 -6.71 -4.67 -13.30
CA SER A 195 -7.89 -5.27 -12.68
C SER A 195 -8.16 -4.69 -11.29
N ALA A 196 -7.12 -4.59 -10.45
CA ALA A 196 -7.30 -4.02 -9.12
C ALA A 196 -7.57 -2.49 -9.14
N ALA A 197 -7.09 -1.76 -10.15
CA ALA A 197 -7.48 -0.37 -10.37
C ALA A 197 -8.95 -0.26 -10.79
N PHE A 198 -9.41 -1.13 -11.70
CA PHE A 198 -10.80 -1.18 -12.15
C PHE A 198 -11.74 -1.47 -10.98
N ASP A 199 -11.43 -2.46 -10.15
CA ASP A 199 -12.23 -2.79 -8.97
C ASP A 199 -12.30 -1.61 -7.99
N LEU A 200 -11.21 -0.84 -7.84
CA LEU A 200 -11.18 0.35 -6.98
C LEU A 200 -12.12 1.44 -7.53
N LEU A 201 -12.05 1.70 -8.82
CA LEU A 201 -12.86 2.72 -9.49
C LEU A 201 -14.34 2.33 -9.56
N SER A 202 -14.65 1.05 -9.69
CA SER A 202 -16.03 0.53 -9.73
C SER A 202 -16.67 0.40 -8.34
N GLY A 203 -15.93 0.68 -7.26
CA GLY A 203 -16.37 0.47 -5.88
C GLY A 203 -16.46 -1.00 -5.46
N ALA A 204 -15.84 -1.90 -6.23
CA ALA A 204 -15.76 -3.33 -5.94
C ALA A 204 -14.61 -3.68 -4.97
N VAL A 205 -13.60 -2.81 -4.80
CA VAL A 205 -12.62 -2.92 -3.72
C VAL A 205 -13.26 -2.39 -2.44
N PRO A 206 -13.47 -3.24 -1.40
CA PRO A 206 -13.74 -2.72 -0.07
C PRO A 206 -12.60 -1.79 0.30
N GLY A 207 -12.89 -0.57 0.76
CA GLY A 207 -11.88 0.34 1.30
C GLY A 207 -10.96 -0.40 2.30
N PRO A 208 -9.73 0.11 2.56
CA PRO A 208 -8.72 -0.60 3.34
C PRO A 208 -9.36 -1.26 4.55
N ALA A 209 -9.19 -2.59 4.66
CA ALA A 209 -9.90 -3.40 5.64
C ALA A 209 -9.74 -2.77 7.02
N GLN A 210 -10.84 -2.19 7.53
CA GLN A 210 -10.84 -1.63 8.86
C GLN A 210 -11.02 -2.79 9.83
N SER A 211 -10.05 -2.98 10.73
CA SER A 211 -10.24 -3.86 11.88
C SER A 211 -11.30 -3.24 12.80
N LEU A 212 -12.58 -3.53 12.54
CA LEU A 212 -13.69 -3.04 13.35
C LEU A 212 -13.78 -3.77 14.69
N ASN A 213 -13.58 -5.09 14.67
CA ASN A 213 -13.67 -5.95 15.86
C ASN A 213 -12.53 -6.98 15.86
N LEU A 214 -11.70 -6.94 16.90
CA LEU A 214 -10.66 -7.95 17.15
C LEU A 214 -10.99 -8.69 18.44
N SER A 215 -10.94 -10.02 18.42
CA SER A 215 -11.12 -10.83 19.63
C SER A 215 -10.08 -11.94 19.68
N ALA A 216 -9.51 -12.17 20.86
CA ALA A 216 -8.62 -13.29 21.15
C ALA A 216 -9.07 -13.98 22.44
N ARG A 217 -8.81 -15.28 22.55
CA ARG A 217 -9.05 -16.07 23.76
C ARG A 217 -7.72 -16.61 24.26
N LEU A 218 -7.38 -16.28 25.49
CA LEU A 218 -6.09 -16.59 26.08
C LEU A 218 -6.30 -17.01 27.55
N ALA A 219 -5.42 -17.87 28.06
CA ALA A 219 -5.44 -18.25 29.46
C ALA A 219 -4.99 -17.06 30.33
N VAL A 220 -5.72 -16.78 31.40
CA VAL A 220 -5.37 -15.74 32.38
C VAL A 220 -4.94 -16.42 33.68
N GLY A 221 -3.68 -16.26 34.05
CA GLY A 221 -3.13 -16.75 35.31
C GLY A 221 -3.17 -15.71 36.43
N THR A 222 -2.52 -16.03 37.55
CA THR A 222 -2.41 -15.17 38.74
C THR A 222 -0.96 -14.75 38.99
N ALA A 223 -0.76 -13.76 39.87
CA ALA A 223 0.56 -13.24 40.25
C ALA A 223 1.40 -12.82 39.03
N ASP A 224 2.53 -13.47 38.77
CA ASP A 224 3.39 -13.18 37.63
C ASP A 224 2.88 -13.77 36.30
N ASN A 225 1.81 -14.57 36.32
CA ASN A 225 1.19 -15.18 35.14
C ASN A 225 -0.09 -14.45 34.67
N ILE A 226 -0.28 -13.20 35.07
CA ILE A 226 -1.39 -12.40 34.54
C ILE A 226 -1.19 -12.14 33.05
N LEU A 227 -2.27 -12.25 32.27
CA LEU A 227 -2.21 -12.04 30.84
C LEU A 227 -2.03 -10.56 30.49
N ILE A 228 -1.17 -10.31 29.51
CA ILE A 228 -1.02 -9.01 28.88
C ILE A 228 -1.46 -9.09 27.42
N GLY A 229 -2.59 -8.46 27.09
CA GLY A 229 -2.98 -8.19 25.71
C GLY A 229 -2.52 -6.79 25.32
N GLY A 230 -1.75 -6.68 24.24
CA GLY A 230 -1.31 -5.41 23.68
C GLY A 230 -1.96 -5.14 22.32
N LEU A 231 -2.22 -3.86 22.03
CA LEU A 231 -2.50 -3.37 20.69
C LEU A 231 -1.73 -2.07 20.49
N ILE A 232 -1.30 -1.81 19.26
CA ILE A 232 -0.59 -0.57 18.90
C ILE A 232 -1.59 0.33 18.18
N VAL A 233 -1.72 1.57 18.67
CA VAL A 233 -2.47 2.64 18.00
C VAL A 233 -1.45 3.61 17.40
N SER A 234 -1.47 3.75 16.07
CA SER A 234 -0.58 4.63 15.31
C SER A 234 -1.36 5.72 14.57
N GLY A 235 -0.65 6.75 14.07
CA GLY A 235 -1.22 7.91 13.40
C GLY A 235 -1.36 9.15 14.30
N SER A 236 -1.51 10.32 13.68
CA SER A 236 -1.59 11.63 14.36
C SER A 236 -3.00 11.99 14.84
N GLU A 237 -4.03 11.33 14.30
CA GLU A 237 -5.42 11.59 14.66
C GLU A 237 -5.84 10.88 15.96
N SER A 238 -6.72 11.53 16.72
CA SER A 238 -7.34 10.91 17.90
C SER A 238 -8.24 9.74 17.52
N LYS A 239 -7.97 8.55 18.07
CA LYS A 239 -8.77 7.33 17.81
C LYS A 239 -9.55 6.92 19.06
N LYS A 240 -10.83 6.59 18.88
CA LYS A 240 -11.68 6.03 19.95
C LYS A 240 -11.57 4.51 19.94
N VAL A 241 -11.19 3.93 21.08
CA VAL A 241 -11.05 2.48 21.23
C VAL A 241 -11.92 2.01 22.40
N ILE A 242 -12.60 0.87 22.22
CA ILE A 242 -13.32 0.17 23.28
C ILE A 242 -12.60 -1.15 23.53
N VAL A 243 -12.20 -1.39 24.78
CA VAL A 243 -11.61 -2.66 25.21
C VAL A 243 -12.59 -3.36 26.16
N ARG A 244 -12.91 -4.63 25.89
CA ARG A 244 -13.87 -5.41 26.69
C ARG A 244 -13.27 -6.76 27.07
N GLY A 245 -13.32 -7.10 28.37
CA GLY A 245 -13.06 -8.44 28.86
C GLY A 245 -14.38 -9.19 28.98
N LEU A 246 -14.55 -10.25 28.21
CA LEU A 246 -15.75 -11.11 28.27
C LEU A 246 -15.47 -12.33 29.14
N GLY A 247 -16.31 -12.54 30.15
CA GLY A 247 -16.18 -13.64 31.10
C GLY A 247 -17.54 -14.29 31.35
N PRO A 248 -18.42 -13.70 32.18
CA PRO A 248 -19.75 -14.24 32.46
C PRO A 248 -20.60 -14.51 31.23
N SER A 249 -20.49 -13.65 30.21
CA SER A 249 -21.24 -13.74 28.95
C SER A 249 -20.70 -14.76 27.95
N LEU A 250 -19.58 -15.44 28.27
CA LEU A 250 -19.06 -16.52 27.44
C LEU A 250 -19.89 -17.79 27.66
N SER A 251 -20.99 -17.93 26.93
CA SER A 251 -21.85 -19.11 26.88
C SER A 251 -22.01 -19.63 25.45
N ARG A 252 -22.41 -20.90 25.34
CA ARG A 252 -22.89 -21.53 24.11
C ARG A 252 -24.24 -22.16 24.43
N ASP A 253 -25.29 -21.77 23.72
CA ASP A 253 -26.65 -22.27 23.93
C ASP A 253 -27.09 -22.15 25.41
N ASP A 254 -26.82 -20.98 26.00
CA ASP A 254 -27.02 -20.66 27.42
C ASP A 254 -26.23 -21.50 28.43
N VAL A 255 -25.40 -22.42 27.95
CA VAL A 255 -24.46 -23.17 28.79
C VAL A 255 -23.16 -22.37 28.93
N PRO A 256 -22.76 -21.98 30.14
CA PRO A 256 -21.54 -21.21 30.32
C PRO A 256 -20.30 -22.01 29.94
N LEU A 257 -19.37 -21.40 29.20
CA LEU A 257 -18.12 -22.05 28.82
C LEU A 257 -17.27 -22.36 30.06
N ALA A 258 -16.66 -23.54 30.04
CA ALA A 258 -15.73 -23.98 31.07
C ALA A 258 -14.51 -23.05 31.15
N ASN A 259 -13.97 -22.85 32.35
CA ASN A 259 -12.78 -22.03 32.61
C ASN A 259 -12.87 -20.55 32.19
N ARG A 260 -14.08 -20.03 31.94
CA ARG A 260 -14.28 -18.59 31.76
C ARG A 260 -14.01 -17.83 33.06
N LEU A 261 -13.58 -16.58 32.96
CA LEU A 261 -13.45 -15.71 34.13
C LEU A 261 -14.84 -15.32 34.65
N ALA A 262 -15.06 -15.47 35.95
CA ALA A 262 -16.33 -15.10 36.60
C ALA A 262 -16.49 -13.58 36.76
N ASN A 263 -15.39 -12.83 36.85
CA ASN A 263 -15.41 -11.37 36.96
C ASN A 263 -14.14 -10.79 36.30
N PRO A 264 -14.12 -10.59 34.98
CA PRO A 264 -12.96 -10.04 34.29
C PRO A 264 -12.76 -8.58 34.69
N VAL A 265 -11.54 -8.24 35.15
CA VAL A 265 -11.12 -6.87 35.43
C VAL A 265 -10.07 -6.47 34.40
N LEU A 266 -10.24 -5.30 33.79
CA LEU A 266 -9.27 -4.71 32.87
C LEU A 266 -8.59 -3.53 33.55
N GLU A 267 -7.27 -3.47 33.43
CA GLU A 267 -6.46 -2.33 33.89
C GLU A 267 -5.67 -1.79 32.70
N LEU A 268 -5.71 -0.47 32.51
CA LEU A 268 -4.94 0.22 31.47
C LEU A 268 -3.64 0.75 32.06
N THR A 269 -2.52 0.37 31.46
CA THR A 269 -1.18 0.79 31.86
C THR A 269 -0.44 1.40 30.68
N ARG A 270 0.26 2.50 30.93
CA ARG A 270 1.09 3.19 29.94
C ARG A 270 2.55 2.82 30.17
N THR A 271 3.22 2.30 29.15
CA THR A 271 4.68 2.18 29.16
C THR A 271 5.27 3.53 28.76
N ALA A 272 6.17 4.07 29.57
CA ALA A 272 6.89 5.30 29.24
C ALA A 272 8.13 4.95 28.41
N SER A 273 7.99 4.90 27.10
CA SER A 273 9.09 5.10 26.15
C SER A 273 8.58 5.95 24.98
N SER A 274 9.44 6.78 24.41
CA SER A 274 9.12 7.85 23.46
C SER A 274 8.83 7.36 22.03
N SER A 275 7.94 6.38 21.85
CA SER A 275 7.46 5.84 20.55
C SER A 275 6.16 5.02 20.75
N PRO A 276 5.39 4.68 19.69
CA PRO A 276 3.94 4.38 19.74
C PRO A 276 3.52 3.46 20.88
N GLY A 277 2.50 3.90 21.63
CA GLY A 277 2.16 3.38 22.95
C GLY A 277 1.85 1.89 22.95
N THR A 278 2.72 1.12 23.60
CA THR A 278 2.45 -0.28 23.94
C THR A 278 1.67 -0.33 25.25
N ILE A 279 0.45 -0.89 25.21
CA ILE A 279 -0.37 -1.15 26.40
C ILE A 279 0.05 -2.51 26.99
N THR A 280 0.51 -2.56 28.25
CA THR A 280 0.93 -3.83 28.90
C THR A 280 0.54 -3.94 30.38
N GLY A 281 -0.42 -4.80 30.74
CA GLY A 281 -0.95 -4.91 32.11
C GLY A 281 0.02 -5.48 33.16
N LYS A 282 0.27 -4.77 34.27
CA LYS A 282 0.82 -5.38 35.51
C LYS A 282 0.44 -4.55 36.73
N ARG A 283 -0.22 -5.15 37.75
CA ARG A 283 0.36 -5.31 39.12
C ARG A 283 -0.54 -5.98 40.17
N ARG A 284 0.19 -6.62 41.09
CA ARG A 284 -0.01 -7.03 42.50
C ARG A 284 -1.41 -6.91 43.14
N SER A 285 -1.88 -8.07 43.58
CA SER A 285 -2.88 -8.24 44.65
C SER A 285 -2.53 -7.45 45.92
N PRO A 286 -3.54 -7.06 46.69
CA PRO A 286 -3.74 -7.77 47.95
C PRO A 286 -5.19 -8.23 48.14
N GLN A 287 -5.33 -9.43 48.71
CA GLN A 287 -6.56 -9.90 49.32
C GLN A 287 -7.13 -8.83 50.27
N ARG A 288 -8.46 -8.64 50.23
CA ARG A 288 -9.30 -8.61 51.43
C ARG A 288 -10.76 -8.83 51.05
N CYS A 289 -11.32 -9.93 51.53
CA CYS A 289 -12.74 -10.08 51.76
C CYS A 289 -13.18 -9.11 52.87
N ALA A 290 -14.33 -8.48 52.69
CA ALA A 290 -15.30 -8.23 53.74
C ALA A 290 -16.69 -8.08 53.08
N ARG A 291 -17.71 -8.51 53.83
CA ARG A 291 -19.09 -8.80 53.45
C ARG A 291 -19.82 -7.73 52.66
#